data_AF-A0A8B6FKX0-F1
#
_entry.id   AF-A0A8B6FKX0-F1
#
_cell.length_a   1.000
_cell.length_b   1.000
_cell.length_c   1.000
_cell.angle_alpha   90.00
_cell.angle_beta   90.00
_cell.angle_gamma   90.00
#
_symmetry.space_group_name_H-M   'P 1'
#
loop_
_entity.id
_entity.type
_entity.pdbx_description
1 polymer ?
#
loop_
_entity_poly.entity_id
_entity_poly.type
_entity_poly.pdbx_seq_one_letter_code
_entity_poly.pdbx_strand_id
1 'polypeptide(L)'
;MMGFIKTFNHFLHQHKKDIAIMERSPSWIYRENYQNVSEYNEEDMEEYIRDVMTGYLHGGVIYDRTQIARWSRLWKLIQDGECEACSDLVIDPLGEHSDNQFDQKVKKFLMDRSILKVHLPNGGFNMVKYGDATDVKDIIQLVVGRLAAGERYFAKCYALKLVHIITRKSYWLHNNLSMYQVRQKYESSHPPEEWRYELRVRFLPKSFQELFQRDKVTFFYLYDQIRNDYMRDIAETIDQEVAIRLGCIEMRRFFKDMPQVAIDKKSNFEYLEKEVGLKRFLPRSVIDSTKSKTLRKLIQLHFKQYAQFAEHECVYKFFDTLKTVCKFEQERFRCALGSSGWSISMELVIGPDVGISYLTEKASSVCML
;
A
#
# COMPACT_ATOMS: atom_id res chain seq x y z
N MET A 1 21.05 39.81 9.68
CA MET A 1 19.81 39.01 9.78
C MET A 1 18.50 39.79 9.59
N MET A 2 18.04 40.65 10.52
CA MET A 2 16.70 41.31 10.40
C MET A 2 16.52 42.21 9.16
N GLY A 3 17.57 42.95 8.75
CA GLY A 3 17.53 43.76 7.53
C GLY A 3 17.44 42.90 6.26
N PHE A 4 18.15 41.78 6.23
CA PHE A 4 18.18 40.84 5.11
C PHE A 4 16.84 40.12 4.92
N ILE A 5 16.23 39.65 6.00
CA ILE A 5 14.88 39.03 6.00
C ILE A 5 13.84 40.01 5.44
N LYS A 6 13.96 41.30 5.76
CA LYS A 6 13.04 42.34 5.27
C LYS A 6 13.22 42.57 3.76
N THR A 7 14.45 42.61 3.28
CA THR A 7 14.79 42.74 1.85
C THR A 7 14.38 41.51 1.04
N PHE A 8 14.59 40.31 1.58
CA PHE A 8 14.22 39.05 0.92
C PHE A 8 12.70 38.85 0.84
N ASN A 9 11.97 39.15 1.92
CA ASN A 9 10.52 39.13 1.90
C ASN A 9 9.94 40.19 0.94
N HIS A 10 10.58 41.35 0.81
CA HIS A 10 10.18 42.35 -0.18
C HIS A 10 10.38 41.85 -1.62
N PHE A 11 11.53 41.22 -1.91
CA PHE A 11 11.83 40.61 -3.20
C PHE A 11 10.85 39.49 -3.58
N LEU A 12 10.58 38.54 -2.66
CA LEU A 12 9.59 37.48 -2.87
C LEU A 12 8.19 38.05 -3.09
N HIS A 13 7.83 39.12 -2.40
CA HIS A 13 6.54 39.77 -2.58
C HIS A 13 6.43 40.45 -3.95
N GLN A 14 7.50 41.09 -4.42
CA GLN A 14 7.55 41.80 -5.69
C GLN A 14 7.47 40.85 -6.90
N HIS A 15 8.03 39.63 -6.78
CA HIS A 15 8.09 38.64 -7.86
C HIS A 15 7.14 37.43 -7.68
N LYS A 16 6.15 37.55 -6.78
CA LYS A 16 5.15 36.51 -6.46
C LYS A 16 4.42 35.94 -7.69
N LYS A 17 4.21 36.77 -8.73
CA LYS A 17 3.56 36.34 -10.00
C LYS A 17 4.47 35.47 -10.87
N ASP A 18 5.75 35.82 -10.96
CA ASP A 18 6.74 35.06 -11.75
C ASP A 18 7.01 33.69 -11.12
N ILE A 19 7.10 33.64 -9.79
CA ILE A 19 7.21 32.40 -9.02
C ILE A 19 6.00 31.49 -9.26
N ALA A 20 4.78 32.04 -9.22
CA ALA A 20 3.54 31.28 -9.46
C ALA A 20 3.40 30.76 -10.90
N ILE A 21 4.01 31.44 -11.89
CA ILE A 21 4.04 30.99 -13.29
C ILE A 21 5.02 29.81 -13.46
N MET A 22 6.15 29.82 -12.75
CA MET A 22 7.14 28.74 -12.80
C MET A 22 6.64 27.45 -12.13
N GLU A 23 5.90 27.55 -11.02
CA GLU A 23 5.30 26.40 -10.34
C GLU A 23 4.26 25.65 -11.19
N ARG A 24 3.75 26.26 -12.26
CA ARG A 24 2.73 25.68 -13.15
C ARG A 24 3.28 25.04 -14.43
N SER A 25 4.57 25.19 -14.74
CA SER A 25 5.15 24.63 -15.97
C SER A 25 5.71 23.21 -15.73
N PRO A 26 5.32 22.16 -16.48
CA PRO A 26 5.80 20.78 -16.26
C PRO A 26 7.22 20.49 -16.77
N SER A 27 7.79 21.35 -17.60
CA SER A 27 8.99 21.05 -18.40
C SER A 27 10.34 21.34 -17.72
N TRP A 28 10.36 22.01 -16.56
CA TRP A 28 11.62 22.43 -15.92
C TRP A 28 12.27 21.37 -15.01
N ILE A 29 11.54 20.30 -14.66
CA ILE A 29 12.06 19.24 -13.77
C ILE A 29 13.14 18.36 -14.46
N TYR A 30 13.31 18.49 -15.78
CA TYR A 30 14.10 17.54 -16.58
C TYR A 30 15.53 17.97 -16.96
N ARG A 31 16.05 19.10 -16.49
CA ARG A 31 17.45 19.47 -16.73
C ARG A 31 18.09 20.11 -15.51
N GLU A 32 18.80 19.32 -14.72
CA GLU A 32 20.22 19.52 -14.41
C GLU A 32 20.73 18.45 -13.43
N ASN A 33 21.98 18.03 -13.65
CA ASN A 33 22.68 17.01 -12.88
C ASN A 33 22.88 17.47 -11.43
N TYR A 34 22.48 16.62 -10.49
CA TYR A 34 22.76 16.76 -9.06
C TYR A 34 24.27 16.67 -8.79
N GLN A 35 25.00 17.78 -8.82
CA GLN A 35 26.34 17.84 -8.26
C GLN A 35 26.57 19.14 -7.47
N ASN A 36 27.00 18.94 -6.21
CA ASN A 36 27.70 19.87 -5.32
C ASN A 36 26.96 21.11 -4.80
N VAL A 37 25.99 20.89 -3.90
CA VAL A 37 25.48 21.94 -2.97
C VAL A 37 26.09 21.78 -1.56
N SER A 38 26.90 20.75 -1.33
CA SER A 38 27.45 20.40 -0.01
C SER A 38 28.78 21.08 0.35
N GLU A 39 29.26 22.03 -0.45
CA GLU A 39 30.61 22.64 -0.30
C GLU A 39 30.60 24.13 0.09
N TYR A 40 29.43 24.77 0.27
CA TYR A 40 29.35 26.20 0.60
C TYR A 40 29.06 26.41 2.09
N ASN A 41 29.87 27.22 2.76
CA ASN A 41 29.62 27.63 4.14
C ASN A 41 28.55 28.76 4.20
N GLU A 42 28.12 29.14 5.41
CA GLU A 42 27.04 30.12 5.61
C GLU A 42 27.41 31.53 5.10
N GLU A 43 28.69 31.92 5.18
CA GLU A 43 29.20 33.19 4.62
C GLU A 43 29.26 33.16 3.09
N ASP A 44 29.65 32.03 2.49
CA ASP A 44 29.66 31.84 1.03
C ASP A 44 28.23 31.83 0.48
N MET A 45 27.25 31.30 1.24
CA MET A 45 25.84 31.37 0.88
C MET A 45 25.28 32.79 0.99
N GLU A 46 25.63 33.54 2.03
CA GLU A 46 25.24 34.95 2.13
C GLU A 46 25.90 35.80 1.03
N GLU A 47 27.16 35.55 0.70
CA GLU A 47 27.89 36.23 -0.37
C GLU A 47 27.30 35.86 -1.74
N TYR A 48 27.03 34.58 -2.01
CA TYR A 48 26.40 34.11 -3.25
C TYR A 48 24.99 34.67 -3.42
N ILE A 49 24.17 34.69 -2.37
CA ILE A 49 22.82 35.26 -2.43
C ILE A 49 22.89 36.78 -2.60
N ARG A 50 23.86 37.45 -1.96
CA ARG A 50 24.11 38.89 -2.15
C ARG A 50 24.57 39.18 -3.58
N ASP A 51 25.42 38.35 -4.17
CA ASP A 51 25.92 38.50 -5.54
C ASP A 51 24.82 38.25 -6.58
N VAL A 52 23.98 37.22 -6.37
CA VAL A 52 22.78 36.95 -7.17
C VAL A 52 21.77 38.10 -7.10
N MET A 53 21.58 38.71 -5.93
CA MET A 53 20.68 39.86 -5.75
C MET A 53 21.28 41.17 -6.31
N THR A 54 22.60 41.37 -6.21
CA THR A 54 23.29 42.59 -6.68
C THR A 54 23.48 42.62 -8.19
N GLY A 55 23.77 41.47 -8.81
CA GLY A 55 23.86 41.30 -10.26
C GLY A 55 22.51 41.46 -11.00
N TYR A 56 21.40 41.23 -10.30
CA TYR A 56 20.04 41.46 -10.80
C TYR A 56 19.64 42.96 -10.76
N LEU A 57 20.11 43.69 -9.73
CA LEU A 57 19.80 45.12 -9.55
C LEU A 57 20.60 46.04 -10.49
N HIS A 58 21.78 45.60 -10.96
CA HIS A 58 22.67 46.40 -11.83
C HIS A 58 22.70 45.94 -13.30
N GLY A 59 21.76 45.08 -13.70
CA GLY A 59 21.40 44.88 -15.12
C GLY A 59 22.45 44.19 -15.99
N GLY A 60 23.01 43.05 -15.58
CA GLY A 60 24.04 42.39 -16.40
C GLY A 60 24.20 40.88 -16.37
N VAL A 61 23.65 40.13 -15.41
CA VAL A 61 23.84 38.66 -15.37
C VAL A 61 22.53 37.96 -15.03
N ILE A 62 21.98 37.24 -16.01
CA ILE A 62 20.78 36.41 -15.84
C ILE A 62 21.20 35.14 -15.10
N TYR A 63 21.07 35.12 -13.78
CA TYR A 63 21.05 33.86 -13.04
C TYR A 63 19.75 33.10 -13.35
N ASP A 64 19.85 31.79 -13.54
CA ASP A 64 18.75 30.93 -14.00
C ASP A 64 17.55 31.00 -13.04
N ARG A 65 16.38 31.19 -13.62
CA ARG A 65 15.06 31.34 -12.97
C ARG A 65 14.70 30.17 -12.06
N THR A 66 15.36 29.03 -12.23
CA THR A 66 15.26 27.80 -11.43
C THR A 66 15.78 27.94 -10.00
N GLN A 67 16.84 28.73 -9.78
CA GLN A 67 17.45 28.92 -8.46
C GLN A 67 16.50 29.66 -7.51
N ILE A 68 15.80 30.69 -8.01
CA ILE A 68 14.85 31.50 -7.24
C ILE A 68 13.66 30.66 -6.74
N ALA A 69 13.14 29.76 -7.57
CA ALA A 69 12.03 28.88 -7.19
C ALA A 69 12.42 27.85 -6.12
N ARG A 70 13.66 27.35 -6.16
CA ARG A 70 14.21 26.39 -5.19
C ARG A 70 14.26 26.98 -3.78
N TRP A 71 14.79 28.20 -3.66
CA TRP A 71 14.91 28.89 -2.38
C TRP A 71 13.56 29.39 -1.84
N SER A 72 12.62 29.76 -2.71
CA SER A 72 11.26 30.14 -2.30
C SER A 72 10.49 28.99 -1.63
N ARG A 73 10.71 27.73 -2.04
CA ARG A 73 10.05 26.57 -1.41
C ARG A 73 10.66 26.20 -0.06
N LEU A 74 12.00 26.27 0.04
CA LEU A 74 12.71 26.03 1.29
C LEU A 74 12.28 27.04 2.37
N TRP A 75 12.17 28.31 1.99
CA TRP A 75 11.72 29.38 2.89
C TRP A 75 10.26 29.19 3.35
N LYS A 76 9.37 28.76 2.45
CA LYS A 76 7.95 28.50 2.76
C LYS A 76 7.76 27.35 3.75
N LEU A 77 8.59 26.31 3.64
CA LEU A 77 8.62 25.18 4.58
C LEU A 77 9.11 25.57 5.98
N ILE A 78 10.01 26.57 6.07
CA ILE A 78 10.50 27.12 7.33
C ILE A 78 9.45 28.03 7.98
N GLN A 79 8.65 28.75 7.17
CA GLN A 79 7.64 29.69 7.66
C GLN A 79 6.30 29.05 8.06
N ASP A 80 5.86 28.01 7.37
CA ASP A 80 4.48 27.50 7.50
C ASP A 80 4.26 26.50 8.65
N GLY A 81 5.24 26.26 9.53
CA GLY A 81 5.04 25.90 10.95
C GLY A 81 4.08 24.75 11.37
N GLU A 82 3.51 23.97 10.47
CA GLU A 82 2.55 22.90 10.79
C GLU A 82 3.23 21.52 10.69
N CYS A 83 4.12 21.26 11.64
CA CYS A 83 4.51 19.91 11.99
C CYS A 83 4.91 19.94 13.47
N GLU A 84 4.21 19.22 14.34
CA GLU A 84 4.55 19.12 15.76
C GLU A 84 5.99 18.59 15.99
N ALA A 85 6.64 18.03 14.96
CA ALA A 85 8.05 17.64 14.98
C ALA A 85 9.05 18.81 14.72
N CYS A 86 8.58 20.00 14.31
CA CYS A 86 9.43 21.20 14.16
C CYS A 86 9.62 21.96 15.49
N SER A 87 8.87 21.63 16.53
CA SER A 87 9.00 22.21 17.88
C SER A 87 10.38 21.98 18.49
N ASP A 88 11.04 20.87 18.13
CA ASP A 88 12.34 20.47 18.66
C ASP A 88 13.54 21.04 17.86
N LEU A 89 13.27 21.90 16.86
CA LEU A 89 14.27 22.67 16.11
C LEU A 89 14.39 24.10 16.67
N VAL A 90 14.29 24.25 17.99
CA VAL A 90 14.63 25.52 18.65
C VAL A 90 16.06 25.88 18.27
N ILE A 91 16.18 26.98 17.53
CA ILE A 91 17.44 27.67 17.26
C ILE A 91 17.96 28.11 18.62
N ASP A 92 19.03 27.48 19.10
CA ASP A 92 19.82 28.04 20.18
C ASP A 92 20.43 29.36 19.65
N PRO A 93 20.06 30.54 20.17
CA PRO A 93 20.52 31.80 19.61
C PRO A 93 22.00 32.08 19.92
N LEU A 94 22.66 31.22 20.71
CA LEU A 94 24.00 31.47 21.24
C LEU A 94 24.88 30.20 21.24
N GLY A 95 25.26 29.73 20.05
CA GLY A 95 26.58 29.13 19.82
C GLY A 95 26.83 27.66 20.24
N GLU A 96 27.67 27.01 19.42
CA GLU A 96 28.43 25.79 19.68
C GLU A 96 27.71 24.42 19.61
N HIS A 97 26.99 24.14 18.52
CA HIS A 97 26.86 22.74 18.08
C HIS A 97 27.06 22.59 16.56
N SER A 98 28.12 21.87 16.22
CA SER A 98 28.64 21.55 14.89
C SER A 98 27.56 21.23 13.84
N ASP A 99 27.75 21.78 12.63
CA ASP A 99 26.99 21.60 11.38
C ASP A 99 26.51 20.18 11.04
N ASN A 100 27.13 19.15 11.61
CA ASN A 100 26.79 17.75 11.33
C ASN A 100 25.41 17.30 11.86
N GLN A 101 24.86 17.92 12.90
CA GLN A 101 23.64 17.40 13.54
C GLN A 101 22.34 17.94 12.89
N PHE A 102 22.34 19.19 12.44
CA PHE A 102 21.22 19.79 11.72
C PHE A 102 21.03 19.14 10.35
N ASP A 103 22.13 18.92 9.63
CA ASP A 103 22.14 18.29 8.33
C ASP A 103 21.71 16.80 8.41
N GLN A 104 22.03 16.11 9.51
CA GLN A 104 21.49 14.77 9.81
C GLN A 104 20.00 14.78 10.14
N LYS A 105 19.49 15.78 10.88
CA LYS A 105 18.04 15.89 11.21
C LYS A 105 17.20 16.21 9.97
N VAL A 106 17.68 17.10 9.10
CA VAL A 106 17.01 17.42 7.82
C VAL A 106 17.12 16.25 6.84
N LYS A 107 18.28 15.60 6.71
CA LYS A 107 18.41 14.35 5.94
C LYS A 107 17.50 13.26 6.50
N LYS A 108 17.41 13.09 7.81
CA LYS A 108 16.49 12.16 8.46
C LYS A 108 15.03 12.50 8.17
N PHE A 109 14.64 13.77 8.24
CA PHE A 109 13.28 14.23 7.91
C PHE A 109 12.90 13.98 6.44
N LEU A 110 13.81 14.24 5.50
CA LEU A 110 13.62 13.94 4.07
C LEU A 110 13.65 12.43 3.80
N MET A 111 14.49 11.67 4.51
CA MET A 111 14.57 10.21 4.43
C MET A 111 13.34 9.52 5.03
N ASP A 112 12.75 10.06 6.10
CA ASP A 112 11.54 9.53 6.74
C ASP A 112 10.33 9.66 5.81
N ARG A 113 10.28 10.68 4.93
CA ARG A 113 9.30 10.78 3.83
C ARG A 113 9.64 9.95 2.59
N SER A 114 10.83 9.34 2.56
CA SER A 114 11.32 8.49 1.48
C SER A 114 11.22 7.00 1.82
N ILE A 115 10.54 6.62 2.90
CA ILE A 115 10.34 5.22 3.29
C ILE A 115 8.86 4.86 3.22
N LEU A 116 8.55 3.86 2.42
CA LEU A 116 7.23 3.30 2.23
C LEU A 116 7.09 2.01 3.06
N LYS A 117 6.04 1.92 3.87
CA LYS A 117 5.68 0.69 4.58
C LYS A 117 4.66 -0.11 3.76
N VAL A 118 5.14 -1.15 3.06
CA VAL A 118 4.29 -2.00 2.23
C VAL A 118 3.86 -3.23 3.01
N HIS A 119 2.57 -3.35 3.30
CA HIS A 119 1.98 -4.44 4.07
C HIS A 119 1.76 -5.70 3.24
N LEU A 120 1.98 -6.85 3.88
CA LEU A 120 1.83 -8.19 3.31
C LEU A 120 0.64 -8.92 3.97
N PRO A 121 0.03 -9.92 3.29
CA PRO A 121 -1.08 -10.70 3.84
C PRO A 121 -0.75 -11.46 5.12
N ASN A 122 0.50 -11.87 5.34
CA ASN A 122 0.89 -12.59 6.56
C ASN A 122 0.92 -11.71 7.83
N GLY A 123 0.50 -10.44 7.74
CA GLY A 123 0.54 -9.46 8.83
C GLY A 123 1.88 -8.71 8.95
N GLY A 124 2.91 -9.14 8.20
CA GLY A 124 4.19 -8.46 8.09
C GLY A 124 4.15 -7.24 7.17
N PHE A 125 5.32 -6.61 7.03
CA PHE A 125 5.51 -5.47 6.13
C PHE A 125 6.96 -5.41 5.65
N ASN A 126 7.16 -4.79 4.49
CA ASN A 126 8.47 -4.44 3.94
C ASN A 126 8.64 -2.93 3.94
N MET A 127 9.75 -2.47 4.50
CA MET A 127 10.16 -1.06 4.43
C MET A 127 10.97 -0.85 3.14
N VAL A 128 10.50 0.08 2.31
CA VAL A 128 11.08 0.38 1.01
C VAL A 128 11.53 1.83 0.98
N LYS A 129 12.83 2.06 0.77
CA LYS A 129 13.32 3.40 0.43
C LYS A 129 12.98 3.69 -1.03
N TYR A 130 12.45 4.87 -1.30
CA TYR A 130 12.03 5.30 -2.63
C TYR A 130 12.30 6.79 -2.83
N GLY A 131 12.51 7.18 -4.08
CA GLY A 131 12.60 8.59 -4.47
C GLY A 131 11.32 9.04 -5.19
N ASP A 132 11.19 10.35 -5.40
CA ASP A 132 10.00 10.94 -6.02
C ASP A 132 9.72 10.41 -7.43
N ALA A 133 10.79 10.11 -8.19
CA ALA A 133 10.73 9.54 -9.52
C ALA A 133 10.64 8.00 -9.54
N THR A 134 10.65 7.33 -8.38
CA THR A 134 10.49 5.86 -8.33
C THR A 134 9.07 5.49 -8.76
N ASP A 135 8.95 4.56 -9.70
CA ASP A 135 7.66 4.09 -10.18
C ASP A 135 7.07 3.02 -9.23
N VAL A 136 5.74 2.93 -9.20
CA VAL A 136 5.02 1.87 -8.48
C VAL A 136 5.50 0.48 -8.90
N LYS A 137 5.83 0.27 -10.19
CA LYS A 137 6.38 -1.01 -10.66
C LYS A 137 7.68 -1.39 -9.97
N ASP A 138 8.55 -0.42 -9.68
CA ASP A 138 9.87 -0.66 -9.07
C ASP A 138 9.70 -1.03 -7.60
N ILE A 139 8.74 -0.38 -6.92
CA ILE A 139 8.33 -0.76 -5.56
C ILE A 139 7.81 -2.20 -5.54
N ILE A 140 6.90 -2.56 -6.45
CA ILE A 140 6.37 -3.92 -6.54
C ILE A 140 7.49 -4.92 -6.79
N GLN A 141 8.35 -4.68 -7.78
CA GLN A 141 9.48 -5.57 -8.10
C GLN A 141 10.41 -5.77 -6.90
N LEU A 142 10.75 -4.70 -6.19
CA LEU A 142 11.59 -4.77 -5.00
C LEU A 142 10.95 -5.59 -3.87
N VAL A 143 9.67 -5.35 -3.58
CA VAL A 143 8.96 -6.05 -2.50
C VAL A 143 8.74 -7.52 -2.86
N VAL A 144 8.37 -7.82 -4.11
CA VAL A 144 8.18 -9.19 -4.61
C VAL A 144 9.51 -9.96 -4.60
N GLY A 145 10.60 -9.34 -5.02
CA GLY A 145 11.94 -9.94 -4.98
C GLY A 145 12.44 -10.25 -3.57
N ARG A 146 11.87 -9.62 -2.54
CA ARG A 146 12.16 -9.89 -1.12
C ARG A 146 11.28 -10.97 -0.49
N LEU A 147 10.26 -11.48 -1.18
CA LEU A 147 9.38 -12.52 -0.64
C LEU A 147 10.10 -13.86 -0.49
N ALA A 148 11.00 -14.20 -1.43
CA ALA A 148 11.83 -15.40 -1.41
C ALA A 148 13.00 -15.27 -2.38
N ALA A 149 14.05 -16.09 -2.20
CA ALA A 149 15.15 -16.16 -3.15
C ALA A 149 14.71 -16.69 -4.52
N GLY A 150 15.26 -16.12 -5.59
CA GLY A 150 15.00 -16.52 -6.98
C GLY A 150 13.81 -15.80 -7.63
N GLU A 151 13.79 -15.82 -8.96
CA GLU A 151 12.76 -15.15 -9.76
C GLU A 151 11.36 -15.72 -9.49
N ARG A 152 10.36 -14.84 -9.48
CA ARG A 152 8.95 -15.20 -9.29
C ARG A 152 8.29 -15.30 -10.66
N TYR A 153 7.89 -16.51 -11.07
CA TYR A 153 7.22 -16.72 -12.37
C TYR A 153 5.94 -15.88 -12.49
N PHE A 154 5.22 -15.69 -11.39
CA PHE A 154 3.99 -14.90 -11.33
C PHE A 154 4.20 -13.50 -10.73
N ALA A 155 5.40 -12.92 -10.83
CA ALA A 155 5.68 -11.55 -10.35
C ALA A 155 4.71 -10.49 -10.92
N LYS A 156 4.29 -10.66 -12.17
CA LYS A 156 3.39 -9.74 -12.87
C LYS A 156 1.95 -9.78 -12.35
N CYS A 157 1.60 -10.76 -11.52
CA CYS A 157 0.28 -10.86 -10.90
C CYS A 157 0.08 -9.88 -9.74
N TYR A 158 1.18 -9.33 -9.21
CA TYR A 158 1.15 -8.40 -8.10
C TYR A 158 0.80 -6.98 -8.53
N ALA A 159 0.09 -6.28 -7.65
CA ALA A 159 -0.27 -4.88 -7.76
C ALA A 159 -0.18 -4.22 -6.37
N LEU A 160 -0.02 -2.90 -6.36
CA LEU A 160 0.02 -2.12 -5.14
C LEU A 160 -1.35 -1.44 -4.92
N LYS A 161 -1.90 -1.61 -3.73
CA LYS A 161 -3.17 -1.01 -3.32
C LYS A 161 -2.93 0.01 -2.22
N LEU A 162 -3.43 1.21 -2.39
CA LEU A 162 -3.47 2.25 -1.37
C LEU A 162 -4.83 2.21 -0.68
N VAL A 163 -4.86 2.11 0.65
CA VAL A 163 -6.09 1.99 1.45
C VAL A 163 -6.11 3.08 2.50
N HIS A 164 -7.18 3.86 2.51
CA HIS A 164 -7.46 4.76 3.61
C HIS A 164 -7.99 3.94 4.79
N ILE A 165 -7.30 3.97 5.92
CA ILE A 165 -7.57 3.07 7.05
C ILE A 165 -8.96 3.36 7.66
N ILE A 166 -9.33 4.63 7.75
CA ILE A 166 -10.57 5.08 8.41
C ILE A 166 -11.78 4.77 7.51
N THR A 167 -11.82 5.33 6.30
CA THR A 167 -13.00 5.21 5.43
C THR A 167 -13.04 3.91 4.62
N ARG A 168 -11.96 3.11 4.65
CA ARG A 168 -11.76 1.91 3.81
C ARG A 168 -11.77 2.19 2.30
N LYS A 169 -11.80 3.46 1.88
CA LYS A 169 -11.64 3.85 0.49
C LYS A 169 -10.27 3.38 0.01
N SER A 170 -10.22 2.81 -1.20
CA SER A 170 -8.96 2.27 -1.71
C SER A 170 -8.77 2.52 -3.19
N TYR A 171 -7.51 2.54 -3.60
CA TYR A 171 -7.09 2.79 -4.97
C TYR A 171 -6.04 1.76 -5.37
N TRP A 172 -6.25 1.13 -6.52
CA TRP A 172 -5.20 0.37 -7.17
C TRP A 172 -4.25 1.34 -7.88
N LEU A 173 -2.97 1.27 -7.53
CA LEU A 173 -1.96 2.14 -8.08
C LEU A 173 -1.44 1.55 -9.40
N HIS A 174 -1.49 2.34 -10.47
CA HIS A 174 -1.01 1.93 -11.76
C HIS A 174 0.53 1.87 -11.78
N ASN A 175 1.10 0.86 -12.44
CA ASN A 175 2.53 0.56 -12.46
C ASN A 175 3.42 1.73 -12.92
N ASN A 176 2.91 2.58 -13.81
CA ASN A 176 3.64 3.72 -14.38
C ASN A 176 3.43 5.04 -13.61
N LEU A 177 2.76 5.01 -12.47
CA LEU A 177 2.70 6.19 -11.61
C LEU A 177 4.00 6.30 -10.83
N SER A 178 4.58 7.49 -10.85
CA SER A 178 5.65 7.85 -9.91
C SER A 178 5.07 8.03 -8.50
N MET A 179 5.87 7.78 -7.48
CA MET A 179 5.43 7.99 -6.10
C MET A 179 5.09 9.46 -5.83
N TYR A 180 5.76 10.43 -6.48
CA TYR A 180 5.34 11.83 -6.43
C TYR A 180 3.87 12.03 -6.87
N GLN A 181 3.48 11.43 -8.00
CA GLN A 181 2.10 11.52 -8.50
C GLN A 181 1.11 10.83 -7.57
N VAL A 182 1.50 9.69 -6.97
CA VAL A 182 0.65 8.98 -6.00
C VAL A 182 0.33 9.89 -4.81
N ARG A 183 1.35 10.53 -4.22
CA ARG A 183 1.17 11.42 -3.06
C ARG A 183 0.32 12.64 -3.41
N GLN A 184 0.63 13.30 -4.53
CA GLN A 184 -0.12 14.47 -5.01
C GLN A 184 -1.60 14.17 -5.23
N LYS A 185 -1.91 13.02 -5.82
CA LYS A 185 -3.27 12.69 -6.26
C LYS A 185 -4.12 12.05 -5.16
N TYR A 186 -3.54 11.18 -4.34
CA TYR A 186 -4.29 10.35 -3.41
C TYR A 186 -4.06 10.77 -1.96
N GLU A 187 -2.82 11.05 -1.58
CA GLU A 187 -2.48 11.35 -0.18
C GLU A 187 -2.73 12.81 0.19
N SER A 188 -2.70 13.75 -0.74
CA SER A 188 -2.87 15.19 -0.45
C SER A 188 -4.17 15.55 0.29
N SER A 189 -5.16 14.65 0.27
CA SER A 189 -6.45 14.83 0.94
C SER A 189 -6.48 14.44 2.41
N HIS A 190 -5.54 13.63 2.92
CA HIS A 190 -5.55 13.09 4.29
C HIS A 190 -4.11 12.89 4.82
N PRO A 191 -3.87 12.88 6.14
CA PRO A 191 -2.56 12.63 6.71
C PRO A 191 -1.91 11.32 6.21
N PRO A 192 -0.59 11.26 5.98
CA PRO A 192 0.11 10.06 5.52
C PRO A 192 -0.12 8.82 6.38
N GLU A 193 -0.29 8.98 7.69
CA GLU A 193 -0.47 7.91 8.68
C GLU A 193 -1.82 7.20 8.53
N GLU A 194 -2.80 7.85 7.88
CA GLU A 194 -4.11 7.28 7.59
C GLU A 194 -4.11 6.42 6.31
N TRP A 195 -3.00 6.42 5.58
CA TRP A 195 -2.82 5.64 4.37
C TRP A 195 -2.02 4.36 4.62
N ARG A 196 -2.47 3.28 4.01
CA ARG A 196 -1.84 1.96 4.08
C ARG A 196 -1.58 1.44 2.68
N TYR A 197 -0.32 1.14 2.40
CA TYR A 197 0.09 0.46 1.18
C TYR A 197 0.04 -1.05 1.39
N GLU A 198 -0.68 -1.76 0.53
CA GLU A 198 -0.80 -3.22 0.56
C GLU A 198 -0.32 -3.79 -0.76
N LEU A 199 0.68 -4.68 -0.71
CA LEU A 199 1.02 -5.50 -1.86
C LEU A 199 -0.03 -6.60 -1.98
N ARG A 200 -0.61 -6.79 -3.16
CA ARG A 200 -1.66 -7.78 -3.39
C ARG A 200 -1.49 -8.50 -4.71
N VAL A 201 -1.88 -9.76 -4.77
CA VAL A 201 -2.11 -10.44 -6.04
C VAL A 201 -3.47 -9.97 -6.57
N ARG A 202 -3.48 -9.31 -7.73
CA ARG A 202 -4.70 -8.78 -8.36
C ARG A 202 -5.00 -9.48 -9.67
N PHE A 203 -3.98 -9.70 -10.50
CA PHE A 203 -4.15 -10.35 -11.80
C PHE A 203 -4.00 -11.85 -11.63
N LEU A 204 -5.12 -12.54 -11.40
CA LEU A 204 -5.12 -13.95 -11.04
C LEU A 204 -4.68 -14.84 -12.22
N PRO A 205 -3.86 -15.88 -11.98
CA PRO A 205 -3.58 -16.88 -12.99
C PRO A 205 -4.83 -17.71 -13.28
N LYS A 206 -4.92 -18.25 -14.49
CA LYS A 206 -6.04 -19.13 -14.89
C LYS A 206 -6.05 -20.47 -14.15
N SER A 207 -4.89 -20.94 -13.70
CA SER A 207 -4.75 -22.21 -13.00
C SER A 207 -3.98 -22.05 -11.69
N PHE A 208 -4.65 -22.33 -10.58
CA PHE A 208 -3.99 -22.44 -9.28
C PHE A 208 -3.06 -23.66 -9.17
N GLN A 209 -3.25 -24.66 -10.04
CA GLN A 209 -2.33 -25.79 -10.14
C GLN A 209 -1.00 -25.35 -10.75
N GLU A 210 -1.04 -24.62 -11.86
CA GLU A 210 0.16 -24.04 -12.47
C GLU A 210 0.85 -23.07 -11.50
N LEU A 211 0.06 -22.23 -10.81
CA LEU A 211 0.57 -21.32 -9.79
C LEU A 211 1.39 -22.05 -8.72
N PHE A 212 0.86 -23.14 -8.15
CA PHE A 212 1.59 -23.92 -7.16
C PHE A 212 2.85 -24.60 -7.72
N GLN A 213 2.77 -25.15 -8.94
CA GLN A 213 3.88 -25.87 -9.55
C GLN A 213 5.06 -24.94 -9.90
N ARG A 214 4.77 -23.74 -10.41
CA ARG A 214 5.80 -22.79 -10.87
C ARG A 214 6.19 -21.74 -9.83
N ASP A 215 5.28 -21.39 -8.91
CA ASP A 215 5.53 -20.34 -7.90
C ASP A 215 4.76 -20.57 -6.59
N LYS A 216 5.26 -21.50 -5.78
CA LYS A 216 4.70 -21.82 -4.45
C LYS A 216 4.60 -20.59 -3.53
N VAL A 217 5.48 -19.62 -3.69
CA VAL A 217 5.51 -18.40 -2.86
C VAL A 217 4.27 -17.56 -3.16
N THR A 218 4.00 -17.29 -4.44
CA THR A 218 2.79 -16.57 -4.84
C THR A 218 1.52 -17.37 -4.56
N PHE A 219 1.57 -18.70 -4.67
CA PHE A 219 0.44 -19.56 -4.30
C PHE A 219 0.02 -19.38 -2.84
N PHE A 220 0.94 -19.50 -1.89
CA PHE A 220 0.62 -19.33 -0.46
C PHE A 220 0.36 -17.87 -0.10
N TYR A 221 0.99 -16.91 -0.79
CA TYR A 221 0.67 -15.49 -0.64
C TYR A 221 -0.79 -15.19 -1.00
N LEU A 222 -1.26 -15.72 -2.14
CA LEU A 222 -2.63 -15.57 -2.59
C LEU A 222 -3.61 -16.23 -1.61
N TYR A 223 -3.24 -17.39 -1.06
CA TYR A 223 -4.02 -18.04 -0.01
C TYR A 223 -4.21 -17.14 1.22
N ASP A 224 -3.12 -16.62 1.79
CA ASP A 224 -3.19 -15.75 2.97
C ASP A 224 -4.03 -14.49 2.67
N GLN A 225 -3.89 -13.93 1.46
CA GLN A 225 -4.69 -12.79 1.01
C GLN A 225 -6.19 -13.11 1.00
N ILE A 226 -6.60 -14.19 0.33
CA ILE A 226 -8.01 -14.58 0.20
C ILE A 226 -8.59 -14.97 1.56
N ARG A 227 -7.83 -15.70 2.38
CA ARG A 227 -8.25 -16.09 3.73
C ARG A 227 -8.52 -14.88 4.61
N ASN A 228 -7.65 -13.87 4.56
CA ASN A 228 -7.83 -12.64 5.32
C ASN A 228 -9.02 -11.82 4.85
N ASP A 229 -9.24 -11.75 3.54
CA ASP A 229 -10.43 -11.09 2.98
C ASP A 229 -11.71 -11.82 3.41
N TYR A 230 -11.72 -13.16 3.34
CA TYR A 230 -12.81 -13.98 3.85
C TYR A 230 -13.13 -13.67 5.32
N MET A 231 -12.13 -13.76 6.21
CA MET A 231 -12.30 -13.55 7.65
C MET A 231 -12.78 -12.13 7.98
N ARG A 232 -12.37 -11.14 7.17
CA ARG A 232 -12.70 -9.73 7.40
C ARG A 232 -14.07 -9.34 6.86
N ASP A 233 -14.41 -9.80 5.65
CA ASP A 233 -15.48 -9.19 4.87
C ASP A 233 -16.79 -10.00 4.90
N ILE A 234 -16.72 -11.34 5.00
CA ILE A 234 -17.92 -12.19 4.84
C ILE A 234 -18.06 -13.32 5.85
N ALA A 235 -17.02 -13.66 6.63
CA ALA A 235 -17.05 -14.82 7.51
C ALA A 235 -18.19 -14.78 8.54
N GLU A 236 -18.57 -13.59 9.01
CA GLU A 236 -19.66 -13.43 9.98
C GLU A 236 -21.06 -13.66 9.39
N THR A 237 -21.22 -13.60 8.06
CA THR A 237 -22.53 -13.62 7.38
C THR A 237 -22.82 -14.88 6.56
N ILE A 238 -21.80 -15.69 6.26
CA ILE A 238 -21.98 -16.90 5.47
C ILE A 238 -22.67 -18.02 6.29
N ASP A 239 -23.14 -19.04 5.58
CA ASP A 239 -23.68 -20.24 6.20
C ASP A 239 -22.70 -20.85 7.22
N GLN A 240 -23.26 -21.27 8.36
CA GLN A 240 -22.50 -21.73 9.51
C GLN A 240 -21.71 -23.00 9.20
N GLU A 241 -22.28 -23.93 8.45
CA GLU A 241 -21.61 -25.18 8.07
C GLU A 241 -20.42 -24.88 7.15
N VAL A 242 -20.60 -23.96 6.18
CA VAL A 242 -19.50 -23.52 5.30
C VAL A 242 -18.37 -22.88 6.11
N ALA A 243 -18.68 -22.00 7.06
CA ALA A 243 -17.69 -21.38 7.93
C ALA A 243 -16.92 -22.42 8.78
N ILE A 244 -17.61 -23.42 9.34
CA ILE A 244 -16.97 -24.51 10.08
C ILE A 244 -16.05 -25.33 9.18
N ARG A 245 -16.47 -25.63 7.95
CA ARG A 245 -15.64 -26.35 6.98
C ARG A 245 -14.39 -25.58 6.61
N LEU A 246 -14.50 -24.28 6.31
CA LEU A 246 -13.35 -23.40 6.04
C LEU A 246 -12.38 -23.35 7.23
N GLY A 247 -12.91 -23.23 8.45
CA GLY A 247 -12.11 -23.26 9.67
C GLY A 247 -11.38 -24.59 9.88
N CYS A 248 -12.03 -25.73 9.61
CA CYS A 248 -11.39 -27.04 9.72
C CYS A 248 -10.27 -27.25 8.69
N ILE A 249 -10.45 -26.76 7.46
CA ILE A 249 -9.42 -26.79 6.41
C ILE A 249 -8.21 -25.98 6.87
N GLU A 250 -8.42 -24.78 7.42
CA GLU A 250 -7.31 -23.96 7.93
C GLU A 250 -6.68 -24.56 9.18
N MET A 251 -7.43 -25.18 10.10
CA MET A 251 -6.84 -25.92 11.22
C MET A 251 -5.88 -27.00 10.71
N ARG A 252 -6.28 -27.77 9.68
CA ARG A 252 -5.42 -28.80 9.11
C ARG A 252 -4.15 -28.19 8.50
N ARG A 253 -4.30 -27.11 7.72
CA ARG A 253 -3.17 -26.40 7.10
C ARG A 253 -2.22 -25.83 8.15
N PHE A 254 -2.76 -25.19 9.18
CA PHE A 254 -2.02 -24.55 10.25
C PHE A 254 -1.24 -25.57 11.09
N PHE A 255 -1.85 -26.71 11.41
CA PHE A 255 -1.24 -27.81 12.16
C PHE A 255 -0.71 -28.91 11.23
N LYS A 256 0.02 -28.55 10.17
CA LYS A 256 0.45 -29.50 9.13
C LYS A 256 1.26 -30.69 9.65
N ASP A 257 2.03 -30.52 10.71
CA ASP A 257 2.86 -31.59 11.31
C ASP A 257 2.12 -32.39 12.40
N MET A 258 0.86 -32.04 12.70
CA MET A 258 0.06 -32.71 13.72
C MET A 258 -0.47 -34.07 13.22
N PRO A 259 -0.47 -35.12 14.08
CA PRO A 259 -1.10 -36.40 13.76
C PRO A 259 -2.57 -36.27 13.39
N GLN A 260 -3.02 -37.05 12.41
CA GLN A 260 -4.38 -36.99 11.84
C GLN A 260 -5.51 -37.11 12.88
N VAL A 261 -5.29 -37.91 13.94
CA VAL A 261 -6.26 -38.18 15.01
C VAL A 261 -6.12 -37.22 16.21
N ALA A 262 -5.23 -36.24 16.16
CA ALA A 262 -4.92 -35.43 17.33
C ALA A 262 -6.11 -34.58 17.81
N ILE A 263 -6.97 -34.10 16.91
CA ILE A 263 -8.15 -33.28 17.25
C ILE A 263 -9.28 -34.11 17.90
N ASP A 264 -9.27 -35.44 17.74
CA ASP A 264 -10.25 -36.31 18.40
C ASP A 264 -10.04 -36.36 19.93
N LYS A 265 -8.78 -36.23 20.38
CA LYS A 265 -8.43 -36.25 21.81
C LYS A 265 -8.95 -34.99 22.51
N LYS A 266 -9.68 -35.20 23.62
CA LYS A 266 -10.29 -34.11 24.42
C LYS A 266 -9.28 -33.09 24.91
N SER A 267 -8.16 -33.53 25.49
CA SER A 267 -7.11 -32.65 25.99
C SER A 267 -6.51 -31.76 24.88
N ASN A 268 -6.29 -32.32 23.69
CA ASN A 268 -5.73 -31.58 22.56
C ASN A 268 -6.72 -30.51 22.07
N PHE A 269 -8.02 -30.83 22.03
CA PHE A 269 -9.04 -29.86 21.67
C PHE A 269 -9.15 -28.74 22.72
N GLU A 270 -9.08 -29.06 24.00
CA GLU A 270 -9.07 -28.06 25.08
C GLU A 270 -7.84 -27.14 24.98
N TYR A 271 -6.67 -27.67 24.61
CA TYR A 271 -5.48 -26.87 24.33
C TYR A 271 -5.70 -25.93 23.13
N LEU A 272 -6.27 -26.42 22.02
CA LEU A 272 -6.64 -25.61 20.87
C LEU A 272 -7.58 -24.45 21.27
N GLU A 273 -8.58 -24.73 22.10
CA GLU A 273 -9.53 -23.70 22.55
C GLU A 273 -8.90 -22.65 23.47
N LYS A 274 -8.04 -23.06 24.41
CA LYS A 274 -7.46 -22.18 25.44
C LYS A 274 -6.25 -21.40 24.95
N GLU A 275 -5.29 -22.09 24.32
CA GLU A 275 -3.97 -21.52 24.02
C GLU A 275 -3.91 -20.91 22.62
N VAL A 276 -4.59 -21.51 21.64
CA VAL A 276 -4.59 -21.01 20.25
C VAL A 276 -5.81 -20.14 19.97
N GLY A 277 -6.97 -20.54 20.47
CA GLY A 277 -8.25 -19.85 20.33
C GLY A 277 -8.96 -20.15 19.01
N LEU A 278 -10.23 -20.57 19.10
CA LEU A 278 -11.06 -20.87 17.92
C LEU A 278 -11.30 -19.66 17.01
N LYS A 279 -11.26 -18.44 17.56
CA LYS A 279 -11.40 -17.17 16.81
C LYS A 279 -10.36 -16.98 15.71
N ARG A 280 -9.27 -17.75 15.72
CA ARG A 280 -8.28 -17.77 14.65
C ARG A 280 -8.80 -18.45 13.37
N PHE A 281 -9.70 -19.41 13.54
CA PHE A 281 -10.18 -20.32 12.49
C PHE A 281 -11.65 -20.09 12.14
N LEU A 282 -12.45 -19.62 13.10
CA LEU A 282 -13.89 -19.49 12.99
C LEU A 282 -14.33 -18.06 13.30
N PRO A 283 -15.37 -17.54 12.61
CA PRO A 283 -15.98 -16.25 12.91
C PRO A 283 -16.68 -16.29 14.28
N ARG A 284 -16.90 -15.11 14.87
CA ARG A 284 -17.54 -14.99 16.18
C ARG A 284 -18.97 -15.49 16.14
N SER A 285 -19.69 -15.22 15.06
CA SER A 285 -21.07 -15.69 14.86
C SER A 285 -21.20 -17.21 15.05
N VAL A 286 -20.24 -18.01 14.57
CA VAL A 286 -20.22 -19.48 14.74
C VAL A 286 -19.93 -19.87 16.19
N ILE A 287 -18.94 -19.23 16.81
CA ILE A 287 -18.48 -19.54 18.16
C ILE A 287 -19.57 -19.23 19.20
N ASP A 288 -20.21 -18.07 19.06
CA ASP A 288 -21.15 -17.54 20.05
C ASP A 288 -22.55 -18.17 19.90
N SER A 289 -22.96 -18.53 18.67
CA SER A 289 -24.27 -19.15 18.41
C SER A 289 -24.33 -20.65 18.73
N THR A 290 -23.18 -21.32 18.88
CA THR A 290 -23.12 -22.79 19.01
C THR A 290 -22.57 -23.23 20.35
N LYS A 291 -23.35 -24.04 21.08
CA LYS A 291 -22.89 -24.65 22.34
C LYS A 291 -21.55 -25.38 22.13
N SER A 292 -20.58 -25.15 23.01
CA SER A 292 -19.19 -25.64 22.86
C SER A 292 -19.10 -27.15 22.61
N LYS A 293 -19.92 -27.96 23.29
CA LYS A 293 -19.95 -29.42 23.08
C LYS A 293 -20.42 -29.80 21.66
N THR A 294 -21.37 -29.06 21.09
CA THR A 294 -21.86 -29.27 19.72
C THR A 294 -20.84 -28.78 18.70
N LEU A 295 -20.30 -27.58 18.91
CA LEU A 295 -19.28 -27.00 18.02
C LEU A 295 -18.06 -27.92 17.90
N ARG A 296 -17.59 -28.45 19.04
CA ARG A 296 -16.51 -29.43 19.07
C ARG A 296 -16.82 -30.67 18.23
N LYS A 297 -18.02 -31.23 18.35
CA LYS A 297 -18.43 -32.40 17.54
C LYS A 297 -18.42 -32.09 16.05
N LEU A 298 -18.90 -30.91 15.66
CA LEU A 298 -18.90 -30.46 14.26
C LEU A 298 -17.48 -30.30 13.73
N ILE A 299 -16.59 -29.67 14.50
CA ILE A 299 -15.17 -29.52 14.13
C ILE A 299 -14.51 -30.90 13.98
N GLN A 300 -14.69 -31.80 14.94
CA GLN A 300 -14.15 -33.18 14.86
C GLN A 300 -14.69 -33.95 13.65
N LEU A 301 -15.99 -33.80 13.35
CA LEU A 301 -16.63 -34.43 12.20
C LEU A 301 -16.04 -33.95 10.87
N HIS A 302 -15.95 -32.63 10.67
CA HIS A 302 -15.46 -32.06 9.41
C HIS A 302 -13.95 -32.17 9.28
N PHE A 303 -13.18 -32.03 10.36
CA PHE A 303 -11.72 -32.14 10.32
C PHE A 303 -11.25 -33.50 9.81
N LYS A 304 -11.96 -34.59 10.14
CA LYS A 304 -11.65 -35.94 9.64
C LYS A 304 -11.61 -36.04 8.12
N GLN A 305 -12.43 -35.25 7.43
CA GLN A 305 -12.48 -35.23 5.96
C GLN A 305 -11.20 -34.65 5.33
N TYR A 306 -10.47 -33.83 6.09
CA TYR A 306 -9.28 -33.12 5.62
C TYR A 306 -8.01 -33.59 6.31
N ALA A 307 -8.10 -34.51 7.28
CA ALA A 307 -6.99 -34.91 8.14
C ALA A 307 -5.76 -35.43 7.34
N GLN A 308 -6.01 -36.02 6.17
CA GLN A 308 -4.95 -36.57 5.30
C GLN A 308 -4.35 -35.55 4.33
N PHE A 309 -4.93 -34.35 4.20
CA PHE A 309 -4.49 -33.38 3.22
C PHE A 309 -3.12 -32.80 3.60
N ALA A 310 -2.28 -32.67 2.58
CA ALA A 310 -1.10 -31.84 2.59
C ALA A 310 -1.47 -30.35 2.54
N GLU A 311 -0.50 -29.49 2.87
CA GLU A 311 -0.72 -28.04 2.99
C GLU A 311 -1.35 -27.41 1.72
N HIS A 312 -0.87 -27.80 0.53
CA HIS A 312 -1.36 -27.29 -0.74
C HIS A 312 -2.76 -27.83 -1.11
N GLU A 313 -3.08 -29.06 -0.73
CA GLU A 313 -4.41 -29.65 -0.92
C GLU A 313 -5.46 -28.95 -0.04
N CYS A 314 -5.07 -28.54 1.18
CA CYS A 314 -5.91 -27.68 2.01
C CYS A 314 -6.21 -26.35 1.32
N VAL A 315 -5.21 -25.72 0.67
CA VAL A 315 -5.42 -24.47 -0.07
C VAL A 315 -6.42 -24.65 -1.22
N TYR A 316 -6.26 -25.69 -2.05
CA TYR A 316 -7.24 -25.98 -3.11
C TYR A 316 -8.63 -26.19 -2.55
N LYS A 317 -8.76 -27.01 -1.50
CA LYS A 317 -10.05 -27.28 -0.89
C LYS A 317 -10.68 -26.04 -0.27
N PHE A 318 -9.87 -25.15 0.29
CA PHE A 318 -10.32 -23.87 0.84
C PHE A 318 -10.89 -22.99 -0.28
N PHE A 319 -10.17 -22.85 -1.39
CA PHE A 319 -10.65 -22.10 -2.55
C PHE A 319 -11.96 -22.69 -3.09
N ASP A 320 -12.05 -24.00 -3.32
CA ASP A 320 -13.27 -24.64 -3.81
C ASP A 320 -14.46 -24.42 -2.86
N THR A 321 -14.22 -24.52 -1.55
CA THR A 321 -15.27 -24.33 -0.54
C THR A 321 -15.69 -22.88 -0.45
N LEU A 322 -14.76 -21.92 -0.57
CA LEU A 322 -15.06 -20.49 -0.51
C LEU A 322 -15.80 -20.02 -1.78
N LYS A 323 -15.50 -20.58 -2.95
CA LYS A 323 -16.14 -20.25 -4.24
C LYS A 323 -17.66 -20.45 -4.27
N THR A 324 -18.19 -21.27 -3.36
CA THR A 324 -19.64 -21.52 -3.24
C THR A 324 -20.39 -20.33 -2.64
N VAL A 325 -19.70 -19.51 -1.83
CA VAL A 325 -20.29 -18.35 -1.12
C VAL A 325 -19.65 -17.01 -1.52
N CYS A 326 -18.48 -17.03 -2.18
CA CYS A 326 -17.75 -15.83 -2.56
C CYS A 326 -17.07 -15.98 -3.92
N LYS A 327 -17.28 -15.02 -4.82
CA LYS A 327 -16.59 -14.96 -6.12
C LYS A 327 -15.30 -14.14 -6.03
N PHE A 328 -14.38 -14.57 -5.17
CA PHE A 328 -13.10 -13.87 -4.92
C PHE A 328 -12.18 -13.78 -6.15
N GLU A 329 -12.46 -14.57 -7.19
CA GLU A 329 -11.69 -14.56 -8.45
C GLU A 329 -12.10 -13.45 -9.41
N GLN A 330 -13.14 -12.69 -9.05
CA GLN A 330 -13.75 -11.68 -9.92
C GLN A 330 -13.82 -10.33 -9.21
N GLU A 331 -13.50 -9.26 -9.92
CA GLU A 331 -13.84 -7.89 -9.52
C GLU A 331 -15.12 -7.47 -10.27
N ARG A 332 -16.06 -6.83 -9.55
CA ARG A 332 -17.33 -6.36 -10.11
C ARG A 332 -17.42 -4.85 -10.03
N PHE A 333 -17.87 -4.22 -11.11
CA PHE A 333 -17.96 -2.77 -11.23
C PHE A 333 -19.33 -2.38 -11.76
N ARG A 334 -20.10 -1.65 -10.95
CA ARG A 334 -21.32 -1.01 -11.43
C ARG A 334 -20.96 0.21 -12.25
N CYS A 335 -21.39 0.25 -13.50
CA CYS A 335 -21.10 1.35 -14.41
C CYS A 335 -22.24 1.54 -15.41
N ALA A 336 -22.16 2.64 -16.18
CA ALA A 336 -23.03 2.88 -17.31
C ALA A 336 -22.20 2.81 -18.60
N LEU A 337 -22.64 2.01 -19.57
CA LEU A 337 -22.05 1.97 -20.92
C LEU A 337 -22.92 2.77 -21.89
N GLY A 338 -22.29 3.65 -22.67
CA GLY A 338 -22.97 4.41 -23.72
C GLY A 338 -22.21 5.66 -24.14
N SER A 339 -22.45 6.10 -25.38
CA SER A 339 -21.99 7.38 -25.92
C SER A 339 -23.06 8.46 -25.74
N SER A 340 -22.63 9.73 -25.76
CA SER A 340 -23.44 10.94 -25.50
C SER A 340 -24.87 10.86 -26.04
N GLY A 341 -25.84 10.55 -25.16
CA GLY A 341 -27.28 10.52 -25.47
C GLY A 341 -28.02 9.28 -24.96
N TRP A 342 -27.35 8.12 -24.81
CA TRP A 342 -27.98 6.90 -24.30
C TRP A 342 -26.99 6.11 -23.43
N SER A 343 -27.39 5.73 -22.23
CA SER A 343 -26.56 5.00 -21.27
C SER A 343 -27.31 3.82 -20.67
N ILE A 344 -26.69 2.65 -20.68
CA ILE A 344 -27.24 1.43 -20.05
C ILE A 344 -26.47 1.16 -18.76
N SER A 345 -27.20 1.09 -17.64
CA SER A 345 -26.65 0.62 -16.37
C SER A 345 -26.37 -0.88 -16.43
N MET A 346 -25.18 -1.28 -16.01
CA MET A 346 -24.74 -2.67 -15.98
C MET A 346 -23.74 -2.93 -14.85
N GLU A 347 -23.52 -4.21 -14.55
CA GLU A 347 -22.41 -4.66 -13.70
C GLU A 347 -21.37 -5.36 -14.57
N LEU A 348 -20.20 -4.73 -14.75
CA LEU A 348 -19.04 -5.37 -15.35
C LEU A 348 -18.45 -6.38 -14.37
N VAL A 349 -18.09 -7.56 -14.89
CA VAL A 349 -17.44 -8.63 -14.15
C VAL A 349 -16.14 -8.95 -14.85
N ILE A 350 -15.03 -8.84 -14.12
CA ILE A 350 -13.68 -9.07 -14.64
C ILE A 350 -13.03 -10.19 -13.84
N GLY A 351 -12.55 -11.23 -14.53
CA GLY A 351 -11.86 -12.35 -13.89
C GLY A 351 -11.22 -13.31 -14.90
N PRO A 352 -10.35 -14.24 -14.45
CA PRO A 352 -9.60 -15.11 -15.35
C PRO A 352 -10.48 -16.04 -16.20
N ASP A 353 -11.61 -16.49 -15.65
CA ASP A 353 -12.54 -17.42 -16.31
C ASP A 353 -13.55 -16.72 -17.22
N VAL A 354 -13.86 -15.45 -16.95
CA VAL A 354 -14.93 -14.68 -17.62
C VAL A 354 -14.38 -13.56 -18.52
N GLY A 355 -13.08 -13.31 -18.50
CA GLY A 355 -12.48 -12.18 -19.20
C GLY A 355 -13.07 -10.85 -18.73
N ILE A 356 -13.50 -10.02 -19.68
CA ILE A 356 -14.32 -8.83 -19.40
C ILE A 356 -15.74 -9.17 -19.86
N SER A 357 -16.66 -9.29 -18.90
CA SER A 357 -18.05 -9.65 -19.13
C SER A 357 -18.99 -8.66 -18.44
N TYR A 358 -20.28 -8.75 -18.71
CA TYR A 358 -21.28 -7.94 -18.03
C TYR A 358 -22.54 -8.72 -17.66
N LEU A 359 -23.23 -8.21 -16.64
CA LEU A 359 -24.56 -8.62 -16.22
C LEU A 359 -25.53 -7.47 -16.49
N THR A 360 -26.70 -7.80 -17.04
CA THR A 360 -27.82 -6.84 -17.20
C THR A 360 -28.91 -7.19 -16.19
N GLU A 361 -29.64 -6.19 -15.70
CA GLU A 361 -30.73 -6.41 -14.72
C GLU A 361 -31.84 -7.37 -15.22
N LYS A 362 -31.92 -7.60 -16.54
CA LYS A 362 -32.91 -8.50 -17.18
C LYS A 362 -32.38 -9.90 -17.50
N ALA A 363 -31.08 -10.17 -17.35
CA ALA A 363 -30.50 -11.47 -17.67
C ALA A 363 -29.59 -11.96 -16.54
N SER A 364 -29.98 -13.07 -15.91
CA SER A 364 -29.16 -13.79 -14.93
C SER A 364 -27.97 -14.54 -15.56
N SER A 365 -27.77 -14.40 -16.87
CA SER A 365 -26.69 -15.04 -17.65
C SER A 365 -25.58 -14.06 -18.01
N VAL A 366 -24.34 -14.51 -17.85
CA VAL A 366 -23.11 -13.77 -18.18
C VAL A 366 -22.99 -13.64 -19.70
N CYS A 367 -22.90 -12.40 -20.20
CA CYS A 367 -22.57 -12.13 -21.60
C CYS A 367 -21.12 -11.65 -21.70
N MET A 368 -20.33 -12.26 -22.58
CA MET A 368 -18.97 -11.76 -22.89
C MET A 368 -19.05 -10.51 -23.75
N LEU A 369 -18.16 -9.54 -23.50
CA LEU A 369 -17.98 -8.35 -24.34
C LEU A 369 -17.20 -8.64 -25.61
#